data_AF-A0A5D4GX94-F1
#
_entry.id   AF-A0A5D4GX94-F1
#
_cell.length_a   1.000
_cell.length_b   1.000
_cell.length_c   1.000
_cell.angle_alpha   90.00
_cell.angle_beta   90.00
_cell.angle_gamma   90.00
#
_symmetry.space_group_name_H-M   'P 1'
#
loop_
_entity.id
_entity.type
_entity.pdbx_description
1 polymer ?
#
loop_
_entity_poly.entity_id
_entity_poly.type
_entity_poly.pdbx_seq_one_letter_code
_entity_poly.pdbx_strand_id
1 'polypeptide(L)'
;MLDRVFSLKGVLTTAGVLLAVLFAIGWMTREDPADKPYLRIVGGGFIFNYRVADAFYGFTAIVQRPLPTGSIVEASFEDPAGGAPHVVRQRIGGPEMTRFAMRSPPVRGVKASKPYQVAIRILDREERHVLWTHQTDFRSQLDDSVVPDQPLTIGPGYAKNPQAAPSTHN
;
A
#
# COMPACT_ATOMS: atom_id res chain seq x y z
N MET A 1 36.27 17.66 50.48
CA MET A 1 36.24 16.18 50.31
C MET A 1 35.56 15.71 49.01
N LEU A 2 35.19 16.60 48.08
CA LEU A 2 34.67 16.22 46.74
C LEU A 2 35.73 16.20 45.63
N ASP A 3 36.85 16.92 45.78
CA ASP A 3 37.86 17.08 44.72
C ASP A 3 38.69 15.81 44.42
N ARG A 4 38.60 14.79 45.28
CA ARG A 4 39.24 13.47 45.05
C ARG A 4 38.36 12.49 44.28
N VAL A 5 37.07 12.77 44.13
CA VAL A 5 36.10 11.83 43.54
C VAL A 5 36.03 11.97 42.02
N PHE A 6 36.29 13.17 41.48
CA PHE A 6 36.23 13.45 40.04
C PHE A 6 37.54 14.08 39.55
N SER A 7 38.57 13.26 39.37
CA SER A 7 39.73 13.67 38.57
C SER A 7 39.26 13.91 37.13
N LEU A 8 39.63 15.06 36.55
CA LEU A 8 39.31 15.42 35.16
C LEU A 8 39.66 14.28 34.18
N LYS A 9 40.80 13.61 34.42
CA LYS A 9 41.23 12.44 33.62
C LYS A 9 40.27 11.26 33.76
N GLY A 10 39.78 10.98 34.97
CA GLY A 10 38.81 9.90 35.22
C GLY A 10 37.47 10.18 34.55
N VAL A 11 36.98 11.42 34.62
CA VAL A 11 35.75 11.84 33.93
C VAL A 11 35.88 11.69 32.42
N LEU A 12 36.99 12.14 31.83
CA LEU A 12 37.24 12.02 30.39
C LEU A 12 37.35 10.55 29.95
N THR A 13 37.96 9.69 30.77
CA THR A 13 38.11 8.27 30.45
C THR A 13 36.75 7.56 30.49
N THR A 14 35.96 7.78 31.54
CA THR A 14 34.62 7.21 31.66
C THR A 14 33.70 7.71 30.54
N ALA A 15 33.75 9.00 30.20
CA ALA A 15 32.99 9.56 29.08
C ALA A 15 33.42 8.95 27.74
N GLY A 16 34.72 8.76 27.50
CA GLY A 16 35.23 8.11 26.29
C GLY A 16 34.78 6.65 26.16
N VAL A 17 34.84 5.88 27.26
CA VAL A 17 34.33 4.50 27.28
C VAL A 17 32.83 4.46 27.03
N LEU A 18 32.06 5.35 27.67
CA LEU A 18 30.62 5.43 27.46
C LEU A 18 30.28 5.76 26.00
N LEU A 19 30.96 6.74 25.40
CA LEU A 19 30.78 7.09 23.99
C LEU A 19 31.12 5.91 23.06
N ALA A 20 32.21 5.19 23.33
CA ALA A 20 32.59 4.02 22.53
C ALA A 20 31.54 2.91 22.63
N VAL A 21 31.00 2.65 23.83
CA VAL A 21 29.92 1.68 24.04
C VAL A 21 28.65 2.11 23.31
N LEU A 22 28.23 3.38 23.44
CA LEU A 22 27.06 3.91 22.74
C LEU A 22 27.23 3.87 21.21
N PHE A 23 28.44 4.15 20.71
CA PHE A 23 28.74 4.05 19.28
C PHE A 23 28.70 2.60 18.80
N ALA A 24 29.27 1.65 19.55
CA ALA A 24 29.22 0.23 19.22
C ALA A 24 27.77 -0.30 19.19
N ILE A 25 26.95 0.10 20.17
CA ILE A 25 25.52 -0.21 20.18
C ILE A 25 24.84 0.40 18.95
N GLY A 26 25.01 1.70 18.70
CA GLY A 26 24.39 2.38 17.56
C GLY A 26 24.81 1.78 16.20
N TRP A 27 26.06 1.34 16.08
CA TRP A 27 26.56 0.65 14.90
C TRP A 27 25.92 -0.73 14.72
N MET A 28 25.79 -1.50 15.81
CA MET A 28 25.22 -2.84 15.78
C MET A 28 23.69 -2.84 15.63
N THR A 29 23.01 -1.79 16.06
CA THR A 29 21.55 -1.62 15.90
C THR A 29 21.17 -0.82 14.66
N ARG A 30 22.14 -0.43 13.81
CA ARG A 30 21.86 0.33 12.59
C ARG A 30 21.17 -0.57 11.56
N GLU A 31 19.94 -0.23 11.20
CA GLU A 31 19.26 -0.81 10.02
C GLU A 31 19.80 -0.15 8.75
N ASP A 32 20.29 -0.93 7.78
CA ASP A 32 20.63 -0.39 6.47
C ASP A 32 19.34 -0.04 5.71
N PRO A 33 19.17 1.20 5.22
CA PRO A 33 18.06 1.54 4.32
C PRO A 33 17.98 0.64 3.07
N ALA A 34 19.09 0.00 2.66
CA ALA A 34 19.11 -0.95 1.55
C ALA A 34 18.33 -2.24 1.83
N ASP A 35 18.24 -2.66 3.10
CA ASP A 35 17.53 -3.87 3.52
C ASP A 35 16.01 -3.68 3.61
N LYS A 36 15.55 -2.42 3.54
CA LYS A 36 14.11 -2.11 3.57
C LYS A 36 13.49 -2.45 2.21
N PRO A 37 12.28 -3.05 2.20
CA PRO A 37 11.54 -3.25 0.96
C PRO A 37 11.26 -1.88 0.31
N TYR A 38 11.09 -1.83 -1.01
CA TYR A 38 10.79 -0.55 -1.67
C TYR A 38 9.48 0.06 -1.19
N LEU A 39 8.45 -0.77 -1.03
CA LEU A 39 7.12 -0.36 -0.65
C LEU A 39 6.66 -1.12 0.59
N ARG A 40 5.88 -0.44 1.42
CA ARG A 40 5.10 -1.04 2.50
C ARG A 40 3.63 -0.76 2.28
N ILE A 41 2.82 -1.81 2.17
CA ILE A 41 1.37 -1.69 2.05
C ILE A 41 0.82 -1.36 3.43
N VAL A 42 0.13 -0.23 3.57
CA VAL A 42 -0.40 0.25 4.86
C VAL A 42 -1.89 0.04 5.01
N GLY A 43 -2.59 -0.26 3.92
CA GLY A 43 -4.01 -0.54 3.93
C GLY A 43 -4.50 -0.85 2.53
N GLY A 44 -5.70 -1.42 2.45
CA GLY A 44 -6.35 -1.77 1.20
C GLY A 44 -7.60 -2.60 1.45
N GLY A 45 -8.32 -2.92 0.38
CA GLY A 45 -9.56 -3.66 0.44
C GLY A 45 -10.53 -3.24 -0.66
N PHE A 46 -11.74 -3.80 -0.57
CA PHE A 46 -12.85 -3.54 -1.48
C PHE A 46 -13.63 -2.30 -1.05
N ILE A 47 -14.04 -1.51 -2.03
CA ILE A 47 -14.88 -0.33 -1.88
C ILE A 47 -16.10 -0.56 -2.76
N PHE A 48 -17.27 -0.56 -2.13
CA PHE A 48 -18.56 -0.73 -2.79
C PHE A 48 -19.34 0.57 -2.77
N ASN A 49 -19.64 1.11 -3.94
CA ASN A 49 -20.49 2.27 -4.10
C ASN A 49 -21.85 1.85 -4.67
N TYR A 50 -22.77 1.58 -3.76
CA TYR A 50 -24.16 1.19 -4.05
C TYR A 50 -24.95 2.26 -4.81
N ARG A 51 -24.55 3.54 -4.76
CA ARG A 51 -25.29 4.62 -5.45
C ARG A 51 -25.08 4.57 -6.96
N VAL A 52 -23.86 4.23 -7.38
CA VAL A 52 -23.46 4.16 -8.80
C VAL A 52 -23.20 2.75 -9.29
N ALA A 53 -23.55 1.73 -8.50
CA ALA A 53 -23.38 0.32 -8.83
C ALA A 53 -21.93 -0.07 -9.17
N ASP A 54 -20.96 0.52 -8.45
CA ASP A 54 -19.54 0.34 -8.73
C ASP A 54 -18.83 -0.34 -7.55
N ALA A 55 -17.96 -1.29 -7.86
CA ALA A 55 -17.12 -1.97 -6.89
C ALA A 55 -15.69 -2.04 -7.43
N PHE A 56 -14.72 -1.65 -6.62
CA PHE A 56 -13.31 -1.77 -6.96
C PHE A 56 -12.52 -2.09 -5.71
N TYR A 57 -11.30 -2.56 -5.87
CA TYR A 57 -10.42 -2.77 -4.73
C TYR A 57 -9.03 -2.24 -5.01
N GLY A 58 -8.36 -1.86 -3.94
CA GLY A 58 -7.11 -1.13 -4.05
C GLY A 58 -6.32 -1.16 -2.78
N PHE A 59 -5.15 -0.57 -2.84
CA PHE A 59 -4.24 -0.48 -1.72
C PHE A 59 -3.58 0.90 -1.67
N THR A 60 -3.09 1.23 -0.48
CA THR A 60 -2.21 2.37 -0.25
C THR A 60 -0.84 1.88 0.16
N ALA A 61 0.19 2.40 -0.51
CA ALA A 61 1.58 2.08 -0.24
C ALA A 61 2.34 3.31 0.27
N ILE A 62 3.28 3.07 1.18
CA ILE A 62 4.30 4.05 1.58
C ILE A 62 5.64 3.62 0.97
N VAL A 63 6.34 4.56 0.35
CA VAL A 63 7.69 4.37 -0.16
C VAL A 63 8.67 4.36 1.01
N GLN A 64 9.32 3.22 1.23
CA GLN A 64 10.29 3.03 2.32
C GLN A 64 11.73 3.26 1.83
N ARG A 65 12.00 2.95 0.56
CA ARG A 65 13.26 3.20 -0.12
C ARG A 65 13.00 4.11 -1.32
N PRO A 66 13.75 5.22 -1.49
CA PRO A 66 13.57 6.11 -2.64
C PRO A 66 13.59 5.35 -3.96
N LEU A 67 12.57 5.61 -4.78
CA LEU A 67 12.46 5.03 -6.12
C LEU A 67 13.22 5.91 -7.11
N PRO A 68 13.94 5.31 -8.08
CA PRO A 68 14.50 6.07 -9.19
C PRO A 68 13.41 6.88 -9.91
N THR A 69 13.71 8.12 -10.28
CA THR A 69 12.75 8.98 -10.99
C THR A 69 12.22 8.30 -12.25
N GLY A 70 10.89 8.30 -12.40
CA GLY A 70 10.23 7.69 -13.54
C GLY A 70 10.08 6.17 -13.46
N SER A 71 10.41 5.53 -12.33
CA SER A 71 10.05 4.13 -12.07
C SER A 71 8.56 3.89 -12.24
N ILE A 72 8.18 2.68 -12.60
CA ILE A 72 6.79 2.31 -12.87
C ILE A 72 6.36 1.27 -11.85
N VAL A 73 5.30 1.58 -11.10
CA VAL A 73 4.63 0.60 -10.25
C VAL A 73 3.51 -0.02 -11.05
N GLU A 74 3.57 -1.35 -11.20
CA GLU A 74 2.57 -2.17 -11.82
C GLU A 74 1.86 -3.00 -10.75
N ALA A 75 0.54 -2.92 -10.71
CA ALA A 75 -0.30 -3.73 -9.85
C ALA A 75 -1.23 -4.58 -10.71
N SER A 76 -1.14 -5.89 -10.56
CA SER A 76 -2.01 -6.87 -11.18
C SER A 76 -3.01 -7.36 -10.15
N PHE A 77 -4.29 -7.06 -10.38
CA PHE A 77 -5.42 -7.38 -9.53
C PHE A 77 -6.13 -8.61 -10.08
N GLU A 78 -6.25 -9.70 -9.31
CA GLU A 78 -7.10 -10.84 -9.66
C GLU A 78 -8.52 -10.38 -10.04
N ASP A 79 -9.07 -10.90 -11.14
CA ASP A 79 -10.46 -10.64 -11.52
C ASP A 79 -11.40 -11.50 -10.65
N PRO A 80 -12.27 -10.90 -9.82
CA PRO A 80 -13.18 -11.67 -8.99
C PRO A 80 -14.16 -12.56 -9.75
N ALA A 81 -14.49 -12.20 -10.99
CA ALA A 81 -15.33 -13.00 -11.88
C ALA A 81 -14.59 -14.21 -12.49
N GLY A 82 -13.28 -14.32 -12.27
CA GLY A 82 -12.44 -15.44 -12.75
C GLY A 82 -11.79 -15.22 -14.11
N GLY A 83 -11.83 -13.99 -14.65
CA GLY A 83 -11.14 -13.62 -15.88
C GLY A 83 -9.65 -13.31 -15.71
N ALA A 84 -9.08 -12.63 -16.70
CA ALA A 84 -7.68 -12.22 -16.67
C ALA A 84 -7.45 -11.11 -15.63
N PRO A 85 -6.31 -11.11 -14.91
CA PRO A 85 -6.00 -10.05 -13.95
C PRO A 85 -5.99 -8.66 -14.56
N HIS A 86 -6.54 -7.67 -13.85
CA HIS A 86 -6.49 -6.28 -14.24
C HIS A 86 -5.11 -5.70 -13.93
N VAL A 87 -4.38 -5.29 -14.95
CA VAL A 87 -3.06 -4.66 -14.81
C VAL A 87 -3.20 -3.14 -14.83
N VAL A 88 -2.80 -2.50 -13.74
CA VAL A 88 -2.80 -1.05 -13.58
C VAL A 88 -1.37 -0.59 -13.37
N ARG A 89 -0.97 0.45 -14.10
CA ARG A 89 0.39 0.98 -14.09
C ARG A 89 0.39 2.44 -13.72
N GLN A 90 1.31 2.83 -12.85
CA GLN A 90 1.49 4.21 -12.41
C GLN A 90 2.97 4.57 -12.46
N ARG A 91 3.30 5.65 -13.16
CA ARG A 91 4.65 6.21 -13.16
C ARG A 91 4.84 7.10 -11.93
N ILE A 92 5.94 6.89 -11.22
CA ILE A 92 6.31 7.67 -10.04
C ILE A 92 7.04 8.94 -10.50
N GLY A 93 6.49 10.10 -10.09
CA GLY A 93 6.94 11.41 -10.57
C GLY A 93 8.35 11.80 -10.13
N GLY A 94 8.76 11.35 -8.94
CA GLY A 94 10.06 11.68 -8.38
C GLY A 94 10.26 11.13 -6.96
N PRO A 95 11.44 11.36 -6.36
CA PRO A 95 11.80 10.87 -5.04
C PRO A 95 10.98 11.49 -3.89
N GLU A 96 10.28 12.59 -4.13
CA GLU A 96 9.38 13.26 -3.18
C GLU A 96 8.08 12.50 -2.92
N MET A 97 7.73 11.56 -3.80
CA MET A 97 6.52 10.76 -3.69
C MET A 97 6.68 9.70 -2.59
N THR A 98 6.22 10.02 -1.38
CA THR A 98 6.35 9.15 -0.20
C THR A 98 5.17 8.20 -0.01
N ARG A 99 4.02 8.48 -0.64
CA ARG A 99 2.78 7.72 -0.47
C ARG A 99 1.92 7.78 -1.73
N PHE A 100 1.27 6.66 -2.07
CA PHE A 100 0.33 6.60 -3.19
C PHE A 100 -0.69 5.48 -3.03
N ALA A 101 -1.75 5.55 -3.83
CA ALA A 101 -2.79 4.53 -3.87
C ALA A 101 -3.00 4.04 -5.30
N MET A 102 -3.23 2.75 -5.45
CA MET A 102 -3.61 2.11 -6.71
C MET A 102 -4.92 1.34 -6.51
N ARG A 103 -5.76 1.33 -7.54
CA ARG A 103 -7.04 0.62 -7.52
C ARG A 103 -7.25 -0.11 -8.83
N SER A 104 -7.96 -1.23 -8.77
CA SER A 104 -8.49 -1.92 -9.93
C SER A 104 -9.47 -1.01 -10.69
N PRO A 105 -9.76 -1.32 -11.97
CA PRO A 105 -11.01 -0.94 -12.60
C PRO A 105 -12.23 -1.46 -11.82
N PRO A 106 -13.45 -1.04 -12.16
CA PRO A 106 -14.67 -1.67 -11.69
C PRO A 106 -14.63 -3.19 -11.87
N VAL A 107 -14.96 -3.94 -10.83
CA VAL A 107 -15.02 -5.40 -10.80
C VAL A 107 -16.42 -5.87 -10.39
N ARG A 108 -16.75 -7.11 -10.74
CA ARG A 108 -17.99 -7.80 -10.34
C ARG A 108 -17.68 -9.22 -9.89
N GLY A 109 -18.61 -9.86 -9.18
CA GLY A 109 -18.44 -11.25 -8.72
C GLY A 109 -17.55 -11.40 -7.48
N VAL A 110 -17.41 -10.34 -6.68
CA VAL A 110 -16.72 -10.37 -5.39
C VAL A 110 -17.48 -11.28 -4.42
N LYS A 111 -16.78 -12.25 -3.83
CA LYS A 111 -17.33 -13.17 -2.84
C LYS A 111 -16.85 -12.79 -1.45
N ALA A 112 -17.77 -12.77 -0.49
CA ALA A 112 -17.42 -12.50 0.90
C ALA A 112 -16.38 -13.51 1.43
N SER A 113 -15.41 -13.03 2.19
CA SER A 113 -14.30 -13.78 2.80
C SER A 113 -13.36 -14.51 1.83
N LYS A 114 -13.56 -14.42 0.51
CA LYS A 114 -12.61 -14.96 -0.47
C LYS A 114 -11.38 -14.03 -0.56
N PRO A 115 -10.15 -14.56 -0.45
CA PRO A 115 -8.94 -13.80 -0.76
C PRO A 115 -8.81 -13.62 -2.28
N TYR A 116 -8.52 -12.39 -2.69
CA TYR A 116 -8.19 -12.02 -4.06
C TYR A 116 -6.77 -11.48 -4.10
N GLN A 117 -5.94 -12.04 -4.97
CA GLN A 117 -4.52 -11.72 -5.00
C GLN A 117 -4.24 -10.42 -5.75
N VAL A 118 -3.29 -9.65 -5.22
CA VAL A 118 -2.68 -8.50 -5.88
C VAL A 118 -1.18 -8.69 -5.96
N ALA A 119 -0.66 -8.77 -7.18
CA ALA A 119 0.76 -8.81 -7.45
C ALA A 119 1.27 -7.41 -7.81
N ILE A 120 2.29 -6.95 -7.09
CA ILE A 120 2.89 -5.62 -7.23
C ILE A 120 4.32 -5.80 -7.73
N ARG A 121 4.67 -5.05 -8.78
CA ARG A 121 6.00 -5.02 -9.36
C ARG A 121 6.45 -3.58 -9.50
N ILE A 122 7.72 -3.34 -9.26
CA ILE A 122 8.37 -2.07 -9.55
C ILE A 122 9.32 -2.33 -10.70
N LEU A 123 9.15 -1.57 -11.76
CA LEU A 123 9.96 -1.61 -12.95
C LEU A 123 10.82 -0.36 -13.00
N ASP A 124 11.98 -0.48 -13.64
CA ASP A 124 12.77 0.68 -14.01
C ASP A 124 12.00 1.62 -14.96
N ARG A 125 12.59 2.77 -15.25
CA ARG A 125 11.97 3.81 -16.09
C ARG A 125 11.64 3.32 -17.51
N GLU A 126 12.39 2.34 -18.00
CA GLU A 126 12.39 1.83 -19.37
C GLU A 126 11.64 0.49 -19.50
N GLU A 127 11.06 0.00 -18.39
CA GLU A 127 10.33 -1.27 -18.30
C GLU A 127 11.20 -2.51 -18.59
N ARG A 128 12.52 -2.40 -18.44
CA ARG A 128 13.47 -3.48 -18.77
C ARG A 128 13.79 -4.36 -17.57
N HIS A 129 13.95 -3.75 -16.39
CA HIS A 129 14.33 -4.47 -15.18
C HIS A 129 13.24 -4.38 -14.11
N VAL A 130 13.02 -5.51 -13.44
CA VAL A 130 12.19 -5.56 -12.23
C VAL A 130 13.07 -5.21 -11.05
N LEU A 131 12.79 -4.08 -10.40
CA LEU A 131 13.49 -3.62 -9.21
C LEU A 131 12.98 -4.32 -7.95
N TRP A 132 11.70 -4.67 -7.92
CA TRP A 132 11.06 -5.28 -6.74
C TRP A 132 9.73 -5.95 -7.08
N THR A 133 9.36 -6.96 -6.30
CA THR A 133 8.08 -7.66 -6.40
C THR A 133 7.49 -7.94 -5.03
N HIS A 134 6.17 -7.93 -4.93
CA HIS A 134 5.45 -8.30 -3.73
C HIS A 134 4.06 -8.81 -4.07
N GLN A 135 3.53 -9.72 -3.25
CA GLN A 135 2.18 -10.24 -3.38
C GLN A 135 1.45 -10.08 -2.05
N THR A 136 0.19 -9.70 -2.13
CA THR A 136 -0.70 -9.57 -0.99
C THR A 136 -2.11 -9.95 -1.39
N ASP A 137 -2.92 -10.36 -0.42
CA ASP A 137 -4.32 -10.71 -0.67
C ASP A 137 -5.25 -9.71 0.01
N PHE A 138 -6.35 -9.37 -0.65
CA PHE A 138 -7.43 -8.58 -0.07
C PHE A 138 -8.69 -9.42 0.03
N ARG A 139 -9.44 -9.25 1.13
CA ARG A 139 -10.71 -9.91 1.37
C ARG A 139 -11.81 -8.86 1.50
N SER A 140 -12.96 -9.14 0.92
CA SER A 140 -14.18 -8.39 1.20
C SER A 140 -14.94 -9.07 2.35
N GLN A 141 -15.55 -8.29 3.24
CA GLN A 141 -16.55 -8.81 4.20
C GLN A 141 -17.96 -8.90 3.58
N LEU A 142 -18.18 -8.19 2.46
CA LEU A 142 -19.44 -8.13 1.74
C LEU A 142 -19.35 -8.93 0.45
N ASP A 143 -20.47 -9.52 0.05
CA ASP A 143 -20.64 -10.13 -1.27
C ASP A 143 -21.01 -9.06 -2.31
N ASP A 144 -20.71 -9.29 -3.58
CA ASP A 144 -21.11 -8.39 -4.69
C ASP A 144 -22.63 -8.27 -4.80
N SER A 145 -23.40 -9.20 -4.21
CA SER A 145 -24.86 -9.12 -4.14
C SER A 145 -25.38 -7.86 -3.43
N VAL A 146 -24.54 -7.12 -2.70
CA VAL A 146 -24.92 -5.82 -2.11
C VAL A 146 -24.89 -4.67 -3.13
N VAL A 147 -24.25 -4.87 -4.27
CA VAL A 147 -24.17 -3.90 -5.35
C VAL A 147 -25.32 -4.16 -6.33
N PRO A 148 -26.24 -3.20 -6.53
CA PRO A 148 -27.31 -3.38 -7.49
C PRO A 148 -26.75 -3.45 -8.92
N ASP A 149 -27.44 -4.16 -9.81
CA ASP A 149 -27.04 -4.26 -11.23
C ASP A 149 -27.12 -2.93 -11.97
N GLN A 150 -27.91 -1.98 -11.46
CA GLN A 150 -28.01 -0.64 -11.98
C GLN A 150 -27.85 0.41 -10.87
N PRO A 151 -27.28 1.60 -11.18
CA PRO A 151 -27.19 2.70 -10.23
C PRO A 151 -28.54 3.01 -9.60
N LEU A 152 -28.58 3.25 -8.29
CA LEU A 152 -29.83 3.67 -7.62
C LEU A 152 -30.18 5.14 -7.91
N THR A 153 -29.19 5.93 -8.32
CA THR A 153 -29.34 7.36 -8.60
C THR A 153 -28.70 7.75 -9.93
N ILE A 154 -29.26 8.76 -10.59
CA ILE A 154 -28.78 9.34 -11.84
C ILE A 154 -28.52 10.84 -11.70
N GLY A 155 -27.52 11.33 -12.44
CA GLY A 155 -27.18 12.74 -12.54
C GLY A 155 -26.54 13.34 -11.27
N PRO A 156 -26.01 14.57 -11.37
CA PRO A 156 -25.31 15.24 -10.26
C PRO A 156 -26.22 15.57 -9.06
N GLY A 157 -27.54 15.59 -9.25
CA GLY A 157 -28.54 15.83 -8.21
C GLY A 157 -29.03 14.57 -7.48
N TYR A 158 -28.46 13.39 -7.75
CA TYR A 158 -28.85 12.12 -7.14
C TYR A 158 -30.35 11.81 -7.27
N ALA A 159 -30.95 12.10 -8.42
CA ALA A 159 -32.34 11.73 -8.69
C ALA A 159 -32.47 10.21 -8.69
N LYS A 160 -33.57 9.67 -8.16
CA LYS A 160 -33.82 8.22 -8.14
C LYS A 160 -33.79 7.67 -9.58
N ASN A 161 -33.02 6.60 -9.81
CA ASN A 161 -32.98 5.96 -11.13
C ASN A 161 -34.31 5.24 -11.41
N PRO A 162 -35.06 5.61 -12.46
CA PRO A 162 -36.30 4.94 -12.82
C PRO A 162 -36.10 3.51 -13.35
N GLN A 163 -34.88 3.16 -13.80
CA GLN A 163 -34.54 1.83 -14.30
C GLN A 163 -34.03 0.89 -13.20
N ALA A 164 -33.72 1.41 -12.01
CA ALA A 164 -33.37 0.57 -10.86
C ALA A 164 -34.59 -0.25 -10.45
N ALA A 165 -34.58 -1.55 -10.75
CA ALA A 165 -35.62 -2.47 -10.31
C ALA A 165 -35.69 -2.49 -8.77
N PRO A 166 -36.88 -2.69 -8.17
CA PRO A 166 -36.98 -2.95 -6.73
C PRO A 166 -36.16 -4.20 -6.41
N SER A 167 -35.21 -4.08 -5.49
CA SER A 167 -34.31 -5.16 -5.06
C SER A 167 -35.12 -6.35 -4.54
N THR A 168 -35.30 -7.39 -5.34
CA THR A 168 -35.81 -8.69 -4.90
C THR A 168 -34.67 -9.48 -4.28
N HIS A 169 -34.27 -9.15 -3.06
CA HIS A 169 -33.44 -10.00 -2.22
C HIS A 169 -34.22 -10.28 -0.93
N ASN A 170 -34.58 -11.55 -0.76
CA ASN A 170 -35.26 -12.13 0.40
C ASN A 170 -34.25 -13.05 1.10
#